data_AF-A0A535C738-F1
#
_entry.id   AF-A0A535C738-F1
#
_cell.length_a   1.000
_cell.length_b   1.000
_cell.length_c   1.000
_cell.angle_alpha   90.00
_cell.angle_beta   90.00
_cell.angle_gamma   90.00
#
_symmetry.space_group_name_H-M   'P 1'
#
loop_
_entity.id
_entity.type
_entity.pdbx_description
1 polymer ?
#
loop_
_entity_poly.entity_id
_entity_poly.type
_entity_poly.pdbx_seq_one_letter_code
_entity_poly.pdbx_strand_id
1 'polypeptide(L)'
;MADVVIDNCVDPLDALVTVEGWPAPVAAGSTLSAVAISMALTAELASQLAERGISMPVFVSPNIASVPKDNNEQVFAEYRRRAMR
;
A
#
# COMPACT_ATOMS: atom_id res chain seq x y z
N MET A 1 -2.72 22.50 -3.33
CA MET A 1 -4.08 21.95 -3.18
C MET A 1 -4.09 20.57 -3.81
N ALA A 2 -4.72 19.59 -3.17
CA ALA A 2 -4.94 18.26 -3.74
C ALA A 2 -6.36 18.18 -4.31
N ASP A 3 -6.56 17.39 -5.37
CA ASP A 3 -7.89 17.15 -5.94
C ASP A 3 -8.76 16.27 -5.02
N VAL A 4 -8.13 15.36 -4.29
CA VAL A 4 -8.77 14.45 -3.34
C VAL A 4 -7.94 14.40 -2.06
N VAL A 5 -8.62 14.45 -0.91
CA VAL A 5 -8.02 14.29 0.42
C VAL A 5 -8.67 13.07 1.08
N ILE A 6 -7.84 12.18 1.60
CA ILE A 6 -8.28 11.06 2.43
C ILE A 6 -7.79 11.33 3.85
N ASP A 7 -8.73 11.55 4.76
CA ASP A 7 -8.44 11.71 6.18
C ASP A 7 -8.10 10.34 6.79
N ASN A 8 -6.97 10.25 7.49
CA ASN A 8 -6.60 9.02 8.19
C ASN A 8 -7.31 8.88 9.55
N CYS A 9 -8.01 9.94 9.99
CA CYS A 9 -8.83 10.02 11.18
C CYS A 9 -8.09 9.70 12.50
N VAL A 10 -6.77 9.82 12.52
CA VAL A 10 -5.98 9.53 13.71
C VAL A 10 -6.01 10.74 14.65
N ASP A 11 -6.09 10.46 15.96
CA ASP A 11 -6.08 11.50 16.98
C ASP A 11 -4.86 12.44 16.83
N PRO A 12 -4.98 13.72 17.22
CA PRO A 12 -3.92 14.72 17.03
C PRO A 12 -2.56 14.35 17.63
N LEU A 13 -2.52 13.49 18.65
CA LEU A 13 -1.28 13.01 19.27
C LEU A 13 -0.53 11.99 18.40
N ASP A 14 -1.19 11.38 17.43
CA ASP A 14 -0.67 10.30 16.59
C ASP A 14 0.06 9.22 17.40
N ALA A 15 -0.62 8.71 18.41
CA ALA A 15 -0.10 7.67 19.29
C ALA A 15 -1.27 6.96 19.99
N LEU A 16 -1.30 5.62 19.92
CA LEU A 16 -2.46 4.82 20.29
C LEU A 16 -2.30 4.02 21.59
N VAL A 17 -1.05 3.83 22.07
CA VAL A 17 -0.77 2.92 23.18
C VAL A 17 -0.16 3.68 24.36
N THR A 18 -0.90 3.76 25.46
CA THR A 18 -0.39 4.29 26.73
C THR A 18 0.47 3.26 27.45
N VAL A 19 1.61 3.69 28.01
CA VAL A 19 2.50 2.85 28.82
C VAL A 19 2.51 3.40 30.25
N GLU A 20 2.30 2.53 31.24
CA GLU A 20 2.26 2.95 32.65
C GLU A 20 3.59 3.59 33.08
N GLY A 21 3.50 4.73 33.76
CA GLY A 21 4.66 5.51 34.21
C GLY A 21 5.35 6.32 33.12
N TRP A 22 4.89 6.27 31.87
CA TRP A 22 5.46 7.06 30.77
C TRP A 22 4.67 8.37 30.58
N PRO A 23 5.35 9.47 30.20
CA PRO A 23 4.71 10.78 30.09
C PRO A 23 3.86 10.96 28.81
N ALA A 24 3.98 10.05 27.84
CA ALA A 24 3.28 10.13 26.56
C ALA A 24 3.00 8.73 25.99
N PRO A 25 1.92 8.57 25.19
CA PRO A 25 1.63 7.34 24.46
C PRO A 25 2.63 7.09 23.31
N VAL A 26 2.66 5.86 22.81
CA VAL A 26 3.48 5.39 21.69
C VAL A 26 2.61 4.71 20.61
N ALA A 27 3.26 4.16 19.59
CA ALA A 27 2.64 3.47 18.45
C ALA A 27 1.76 4.41 17.60
N ALA A 28 2.41 5.07 16.63
CA ALA A 28 1.76 6.02 15.73
C ALA A 28 0.63 5.35 14.92
N GLY A 29 -0.57 5.93 15.02
CA GLY A 29 -1.74 5.45 14.30
C GLY A 29 -1.70 5.84 12.82
N SER A 30 -1.13 7.00 12.50
CA SER A 30 -1.10 7.56 11.16
C SER A 30 -0.38 6.65 10.17
N THR A 31 0.70 5.99 10.60
CA THR A 31 1.45 5.05 9.77
C THR A 31 0.61 3.82 9.47
N LEU A 32 -0.05 3.25 10.48
CA LEU A 32 -0.90 2.08 10.31
C LEU A 32 -2.09 2.41 9.39
N SER A 33 -2.77 3.52 9.65
CA SER A 33 -3.89 4.00 8.82
C SER A 33 -3.44 4.28 7.39
N ALA A 34 -2.30 4.96 7.19
CA ALA A 34 -1.78 5.26 5.86
C ALA A 34 -1.46 3.98 5.06
N VAL A 35 -0.85 2.98 5.70
CA VAL A 35 -0.59 1.68 5.06
C VAL A 35 -1.90 0.99 4.70
N ALA A 36 -2.86 0.92 5.63
CA ALA A 36 -4.15 0.28 5.40
C ALA A 36 -4.93 0.95 4.27
N ILE A 37 -5.03 2.28 4.28
CA ILE A 37 -5.67 3.09 3.23
C ILE A 37 -4.98 2.86 1.89
N SER A 38 -3.65 2.93 1.84
CA SER A 38 -2.89 2.75 0.59
C SER A 38 -3.11 1.36 -0.03
N MET A 39 -3.14 0.32 0.81
CA MET A 39 -3.39 -1.04 0.35
C MET A 39 -4.84 -1.24 -0.09
N ALA A 40 -5.81 -0.63 0.61
CA ALA A 40 -7.22 -0.65 0.20
C ALA A 40 -7.42 0.03 -1.17
N LEU A 41 -6.82 1.20 -1.39
CA LEU A 41 -6.84 1.88 -2.70
C LEU A 41 -6.22 1.02 -3.80
N THR A 42 -5.10 0.36 -3.51
CA THR A 42 -4.43 -0.53 -4.47
C THR A 42 -5.34 -1.69 -4.86
N ALA A 43 -5.99 -2.32 -3.89
CA ALA A 43 -6.91 -3.44 -4.12
C ALA A 43 -8.14 -3.01 -4.92
N GLU A 44 -8.76 -1.89 -4.54
CA GLU A 44 -9.95 -1.35 -5.21
C GLU A 44 -9.63 -0.95 -6.66
N LEU A 45 -8.49 -0.29 -6.89
CA LEU A 45 -8.02 0.04 -8.23
C LEU A 45 -7.83 -1.23 -9.08
N ALA A 46 -7.21 -2.26 -8.54
CA ALA A 46 -7.02 -3.53 -9.24
C ALA A 46 -8.37 -4.18 -9.60
N SER A 47 -9.35 -4.14 -8.70
CA SER A 47 -10.71 -4.64 -8.95
C SER A 47 -11.36 -3.90 -10.13
N GLN A 48 -11.34 -2.57 -10.10
CA GLN A 48 -11.93 -1.75 -11.17
C GLN A 48 -11.22 -1.92 -12.53
N LEU A 49 -9.90 -2.16 -12.54
CA LEU A 49 -9.18 -2.47 -13.77
C LEU A 49 -9.60 -3.86 -14.31
N ALA A 50 -9.74 -4.85 -13.44
CA ALA A 50 -10.17 -6.19 -13.82
C ALA A 50 -11.59 -6.20 -14.41
N GLU A 51 -12.53 -5.43 -13.84
CA GLU A 51 -13.89 -5.23 -14.40
C GLU A 51 -13.86 -4.67 -15.83
N ARG A 52 -12.81 -3.93 -16.18
CA ARG A 52 -12.58 -3.38 -17.52
C ARG A 52 -11.78 -4.32 -18.43
N GLY A 53 -11.49 -5.54 -17.99
CA GLY A 53 -10.68 -6.51 -18.72
C GLY A 53 -9.18 -6.16 -18.76
N ILE A 54 -8.71 -5.26 -17.90
CA ILE A 54 -7.32 -4.82 -17.85
C ILE A 54 -6.61 -5.58 -16.73
N SER A 55 -5.55 -6.31 -17.07
CA SER A 55 -4.61 -6.89 -16.11
C SER A 55 -3.28 -6.16 -16.15
N MET A 56 -2.64 -6.07 -14.99
CA MET A 56 -1.35 -5.40 -14.82
C MET A 56 -0.33 -6.38 -14.25
N PRO A 57 0.95 -6.30 -14.63
CA PRO A 57 2.00 -7.04 -13.95
C PRO A 57 2.08 -6.60 -12.49
N VAL A 58 2.11 -7.55 -11.56
CA VAL A 58 2.15 -7.30 -10.11
C VAL A 58 3.27 -8.10 -9.46
N PHE A 59 3.85 -7.52 -8.41
CA PHE A 59 4.79 -8.24 -7.55
C PHE A 59 4.05 -9.33 -6.78
N VAL A 60 4.65 -10.50 -6.71
CA VAL A 60 4.15 -11.63 -5.93
C VAL A 60 5.11 -11.96 -4.79
N SER A 61 4.58 -12.57 -3.74
CA SER A 61 5.42 -13.13 -2.69
C SER A 61 6.31 -14.24 -3.28
N PRO A 62 7.62 -14.25 -2.96
CA PRO A 62 8.54 -15.28 -3.43
C PRO A 62 8.21 -16.68 -2.86
N ASN A 63 7.32 -16.75 -1.86
CA ASN A 63 6.89 -17.99 -1.23
C ASN A 63 5.79 -18.73 -2.02
N ILE A 64 5.31 -18.16 -3.12
CA ILE A 64 4.24 -18.75 -3.95
C ILE A 64 4.86 -19.64 -5.03
N ALA A 65 4.65 -20.95 -4.94
CA ALA A 65 5.18 -21.91 -5.91
C ALA A 65 4.48 -21.90 -7.28
N SER A 66 3.25 -21.37 -7.35
CA SER A 66 2.45 -21.33 -8.59
C SER A 66 2.85 -20.22 -9.56
N VAL A 67 3.81 -19.35 -9.18
CA VAL A 67 4.27 -18.25 -10.03
C VAL A 67 5.74 -18.45 -10.39
N PRO A 68 6.16 -18.19 -11.64
CA PRO A 68 7.56 -18.25 -12.03
C PRO A 68 8.47 -17.39 -11.13
N LYS A 69 9.66 -17.89 -10.82
CA LYS A 69 10.62 -17.21 -9.93
C LYS A 69 11.07 -15.84 -10.45
N ASP A 70 11.08 -15.65 -11.76
CA ASP A 70 11.48 -14.43 -12.45
C ASP A 70 10.33 -13.41 -12.60
N ASN A 71 9.12 -13.69 -12.11
CA ASN A 71 7.97 -12.77 -12.23
C ASN A 71 8.30 -11.35 -11.75
N ASN A 72 8.90 -11.22 -10.56
CA ASN A 72 9.17 -9.90 -9.98
C ASN A 72 10.26 -9.13 -10.76
N GLU A 73 11.21 -9.84 -11.38
CA GLU A 73 12.21 -9.23 -12.26
C GLU A 73 11.55 -8.71 -13.55
N GLN A 74 10.64 -9.48 -14.14
CA GLN A 74 9.87 -9.07 -15.31
C GLN A 74 8.97 -7.87 -15.01
N VAL A 75 8.29 -7.87 -13.86
CA VAL A 75 7.47 -6.74 -13.38
C VAL A 75 8.32 -5.48 -13.27
N PHE A 76 9.50 -5.57 -12.63
CA PHE A 76 10.40 -4.44 -12.49
C PHE A 76 10.90 -3.92 -13.85
N ALA A 77 11.27 -4.81 -14.78
CA ALA A 77 11.71 -4.45 -16.12
C ALA A 77 10.61 -3.72 -16.91
N GLU A 78 9.35 -4.16 -16.79
CA GLU A 78 8.21 -3.49 -17.42
C GLU A 78 7.98 -2.09 -16.85
N TYR A 79 7.92 -1.92 -15.54
CA TYR A 79 7.67 -0.60 -14.95
C TYR A 79 8.85 0.37 -15.15
N ARG A 80 10.09 -0.14 -15.17
CA ARG A 80 11.26 0.67 -15.58
C ARG A 80 11.11 1.18 -17.02
N ARG A 81 10.72 0.31 -17.95
CA ARG A 81 10.46 0.68 -19.36
C ARG A 81 9.36 1.73 -19.47
N ARG A 82 8.29 1.64 -18.68
CA ARG A 82 7.19 2.62 -18.67
C ARG A 82 7.62 3.98 -18.10
N ALA A 83 8.41 3.99 -17.03
CA ALA A 83 8.86 5.22 -16.37
C ALA A 83 9.90 6.01 -17.18
N MET A 84 10.57 5.36 -18.14
CA MET A 84 11.54 5.99 -19.05
C MET A 84 10.93 6.43 -20.39
N ARG A 85 9.61 6.27 -20.56
CA ARG A 85 8.84 6.82 -21.69
C ARG A 85 8.27 8.18 -21.33
#